data_AF-A0A6N6Z8K6-F1
#
_entry.id   AF-A0A6N6Z8K6-F1
#
_cell.length_a   1.000
_cell.length_b   1.000
_cell.length_c   1.000
_cell.angle_alpha   90.00
_cell.angle_beta   90.00
_cell.angle_gamma   90.00
#
_symmetry.space_group_name_H-M   'P 1'
#
loop_
_entity.id
_entity.type
_entity.pdbx_description
1 polymer ?
#
loop_
_entity_poly.entity_id
_entity_poly.type
_entity_poly.pdbx_seq_one_letter_code
_entity_poly.pdbx_strand_id
1 'polypeptide(L)'
;MPRNQVPFQPSNTLEQQLWKAAKGKADARAFFSALLSSQLFFQNKDNEDLEFDEKGRLKGNSTLHIPSVGYKGERYLAVFSSPTCLQQAHGAKTPFLAIRGIDLFRMCRDVDIFLNPSLPVGKIFKQDEINNLLQDVWLTRALRNEIPPVLKLEPVDDQGEHGPLAEDLRGFFRRQPKVDRAFLAELTFPDSERRVTIVAVEAKGAWDKICQAAAKVFENPKSAVKPPVDFYRLGQQEQVDEVFETATPIYTKGKGGEKIEAAETAEAAE
;
A
#
# COMPACT_ATOMS: atom_id res chain seq x y z
N MET A 1 -17.23 -26.00 28.89
CA MET A 1 -17.98 -26.26 27.65
C MET A 1 -17.22 -25.64 26.48
N PRO A 2 -16.67 -26.41 25.52
CA PRO A 2 -16.17 -25.81 24.30
C PRO A 2 -17.37 -25.26 23.52
N ARG A 3 -17.39 -23.96 23.20
CA ARG A 3 -18.37 -23.40 22.27
C ARG A 3 -18.20 -24.17 20.95
N ASN A 4 -19.27 -24.80 20.48
CA ASN A 4 -19.33 -25.43 19.18
C ASN A 4 -19.03 -24.35 18.12
N GLN A 5 -17.77 -24.25 17.68
CA GLN A 5 -17.36 -23.22 16.73
C GLN A 5 -17.90 -23.63 15.36
N VAL A 6 -18.93 -22.91 14.92
CA VAL A 6 -19.42 -23.00 13.54
C VAL A 6 -18.23 -22.73 12.61
N PRO A 7 -17.97 -23.60 11.61
CA PRO A 7 -16.88 -23.37 10.68
C PRO A 7 -17.07 -22.02 9.98
N PHE A 8 -16.01 -21.23 9.90
CA PHE A 8 -16.03 -19.94 9.20
C PHE A 8 -16.39 -20.14 7.73
N GLN A 9 -17.51 -19.56 7.29
CA GLN A 9 -17.96 -19.58 5.90
C GLN A 9 -17.87 -18.17 5.32
N PRO A 10 -16.95 -17.93 4.38
CA PRO A 10 -16.80 -16.62 3.76
C PRO A 10 -18.08 -16.19 3.01
N SER A 11 -18.63 -15.05 3.40
CA SER A 11 -19.85 -14.47 2.83
C SER A 11 -19.58 -13.32 1.87
N ASN A 12 -18.38 -12.73 1.90
CA ASN A 12 -17.98 -11.60 1.06
C ASN A 12 -16.53 -11.71 0.57
N THR A 13 -16.14 -10.82 -0.34
CA THR A 13 -14.79 -10.81 -0.94
C THR A 13 -13.68 -10.68 0.10
N LEU A 14 -13.85 -9.83 1.12
CA LEU A 14 -12.87 -9.67 2.21
C LEU A 14 -12.68 -10.99 2.98
N GLU A 15 -13.77 -11.65 3.36
CA GLU A 15 -13.74 -12.93 4.07
C GLU A 15 -13.14 -14.05 3.22
N GLN A 16 -13.40 -14.05 1.90
CA GLN A 16 -12.79 -15.02 0.98
C GLN A 16 -11.28 -14.85 0.91
N GLN A 17 -10.80 -13.60 0.85
CA GLN A 17 -9.36 -13.30 0.86
C GLN A 17 -8.74 -13.61 2.22
N LEU A 18 -9.43 -13.31 3.32
CA LEU A 18 -8.99 -13.65 4.68
C LEU A 18 -8.86 -15.17 4.87
N TRP A 19 -9.81 -15.95 4.33
CA TRP A 19 -9.76 -17.40 4.34
C TRP A 19 -8.61 -17.97 3.50
N LYS A 20 -8.34 -17.39 2.33
CA LYS A 20 -7.16 -17.74 1.51
C LYS A 20 -5.85 -17.43 2.25
N ALA A 21 -5.80 -16.30 2.96
CA ALA A 21 -4.66 -15.90 3.78
C ALA A 21 -4.40 -16.90 4.91
N ALA A 22 -5.44 -17.30 5.64
CA ALA A 22 -5.33 -18.31 6.69
C ALA A 22 -4.82 -19.67 6.18
N LYS A 23 -5.01 -19.97 4.88
CA LYS A 23 -4.52 -21.18 4.21
C LYS A 23 -3.16 -21.02 3.52
N GLY A 24 -2.46 -19.90 3.72
CA GLY A 24 -1.15 -19.64 3.12
C GLY A 24 -1.17 -19.39 1.61
N LYS A 25 -2.34 -19.07 1.03
CA LYS A 25 -2.54 -18.84 -0.40
C LYS A 25 -3.01 -17.42 -0.72
N ALA A 26 -2.70 -16.45 0.16
CA ALA A 26 -3.15 -15.09 -0.03
C ALA A 26 -2.30 -14.34 -1.07
N ASP A 27 -3.01 -13.62 -1.92
CA ASP A 27 -2.50 -12.41 -2.55
C ASP A 27 -2.76 -11.25 -1.57
N ALA A 28 -1.69 -10.74 -0.96
CA ALA A 28 -1.77 -9.64 0.00
C ALA A 28 -2.42 -8.40 -0.61
N ARG A 29 -2.13 -8.11 -1.89
CA ARG A 29 -2.70 -6.95 -2.60
C ARG A 29 -4.20 -7.10 -2.78
N ALA A 30 -4.65 -8.30 -3.17
CA ALA A 30 -6.07 -8.60 -3.32
C ALA A 30 -6.82 -8.51 -1.99
N PHE A 31 -6.22 -8.98 -0.89
CA PHE A 31 -6.79 -8.86 0.45
C PHE A 31 -6.94 -7.39 0.87
N PHE A 32 -5.89 -6.58 0.74
CA PHE A 32 -5.92 -5.18 1.16
C PHE A 32 -6.86 -4.33 0.30
N SER A 33 -6.94 -4.59 -1.00
CA SER A 33 -7.93 -3.95 -1.87
C SER A 33 -9.37 -4.28 -1.42
N ALA A 34 -9.64 -5.54 -1.10
CA ALA A 34 -10.94 -5.96 -0.57
C ALA A 34 -11.23 -5.32 0.80
N LEU A 35 -10.23 -5.22 1.67
CA LEU A 35 -10.37 -4.62 3.00
C LEU A 35 -10.76 -3.14 2.94
N LEU A 36 -10.08 -2.36 2.10
CA LEU A 36 -10.30 -0.92 2.00
C LEU A 36 -11.60 -0.54 1.29
N SER A 37 -12.08 -1.39 0.38
CA SER A 37 -13.33 -1.20 -0.35
C SER A 37 -14.56 -1.74 0.40
N SER A 38 -14.37 -2.59 1.40
CA SER A 38 -15.46 -3.17 2.19
C SER A 38 -15.99 -2.21 3.26
N GLN A 39 -17.22 -2.45 3.69
CA GLN A 39 -17.73 -1.93 4.95
C GLN A 39 -17.24 -2.83 6.10
N LEU A 40 -16.73 -2.20 7.15
CA LEU A 40 -16.36 -2.83 8.40
C LEU A 40 -17.36 -2.45 9.48
N PHE A 41 -17.57 -3.36 10.40
CA PHE A 41 -18.59 -3.25 11.42
C PHE A 41 -17.97 -3.26 12.81
N PHE A 42 -18.51 -2.51 13.74
CA PHE A 42 -18.12 -2.56 15.14
C PHE A 42 -19.36 -2.37 16.01
N GLN A 43 -19.28 -2.85 17.26
CA GLN A 43 -20.41 -2.76 18.17
C GLN A 43 -20.73 -1.29 18.46
N ASN A 44 -22.01 -0.95 18.34
CA ASN A 44 -22.52 0.35 18.73
C ASN A 44 -22.65 0.38 20.26
N LYS A 45 -21.56 0.78 20.92
CA LYS A 45 -21.49 0.94 22.38
C LYS A 45 -20.90 2.33 22.66
N ASP A 46 -21.45 3.04 23.64
CA ASP A 46 -20.97 4.36 24.07
C ASP A 46 -21.02 5.42 22.94
N ASN A 47 -22.08 5.37 22.11
CA ASN A 47 -22.31 6.23 20.94
C ASN A 47 -23.78 6.71 20.89
N GLU A 48 -24.37 6.95 22.06
CA GLU A 48 -25.80 7.28 22.19
C GLU A 48 -26.14 8.66 21.61
N ASP A 49 -25.16 9.56 21.58
CA ASP A 49 -25.29 10.94 21.09
C ASP A 49 -25.06 11.08 19.57
N LEU A 50 -24.91 9.97 18.84
CA LEU A 50 -24.73 10.03 17.39
C LEU A 50 -26.04 10.36 16.68
N GLU A 51 -26.05 11.45 15.93
CA GLU A 51 -27.18 11.79 15.07
C GLU A 51 -27.04 11.16 13.69
N PHE A 52 -28.11 10.54 13.19
CA PHE A 52 -28.17 9.98 11.85
C PHE A 52 -29.11 10.78 10.96
N ASP A 53 -28.78 10.88 9.68
CA ASP A 53 -29.67 11.41 8.65
C ASP A 53 -30.81 10.43 8.34
N GLU A 54 -31.76 10.85 7.50
CA GLU A 54 -32.90 10.03 7.08
C GLU A 54 -32.50 8.74 6.35
N LYS A 55 -31.25 8.63 5.91
CA LYS A 55 -30.67 7.47 5.22
C LYS A 55 -29.81 6.61 6.16
N GLY A 56 -29.82 6.89 7.46
CA GLY A 56 -29.06 6.15 8.46
C GLY A 56 -27.55 6.42 8.43
N ARG A 57 -27.11 7.55 7.88
CA ARG A 57 -25.70 7.97 7.85
C ARG A 57 -25.42 8.95 8.97
N LEU A 58 -24.24 8.84 9.57
CA LEU A 58 -23.83 9.74 10.64
C LEU A 58 -23.78 11.20 10.15
N LYS A 59 -24.44 12.12 10.86
CA LYS A 59 -24.34 13.57 10.65
C LYS A 59 -22.99 14.08 11.18
N GLY A 60 -22.42 15.08 10.51
CA GLY A 60 -21.02 15.47 10.68
C GLY A 60 -20.63 15.99 12.08
N ASN A 61 -19.35 15.83 12.41
CA ASN A 61 -18.61 16.27 13.62
C ASN A 61 -18.88 15.51 14.94
N SER A 62 -19.47 14.31 14.91
CA SER A 62 -19.61 13.48 16.10
C SER A 62 -18.35 12.64 16.38
N THR A 63 -17.99 12.51 17.66
CA THR A 63 -16.93 11.60 18.11
C THR A 63 -17.43 10.16 18.09
N LEU A 64 -16.70 9.29 17.39
CA LEU A 64 -17.03 7.88 17.27
C LEU A 64 -16.23 7.04 18.26
N HIS A 65 -16.92 6.30 19.13
CA HIS A 65 -16.29 5.35 20.05
C HIS A 65 -16.26 3.95 19.44
N ILE A 66 -15.06 3.45 19.14
CA ILE A 66 -14.86 2.08 18.66
C ILE A 66 -14.38 1.21 19.84
N PRO A 67 -15.09 0.12 20.19
CA PRO A 67 -14.70 -0.74 21.28
C PRO A 67 -13.32 -1.38 21.08
N SER A 68 -12.57 -1.51 22.17
CA SER A 68 -11.29 -2.23 22.16
C SER A 68 -11.37 -3.58 22.87
N VAL A 69 -10.59 -4.55 22.38
CA VAL A 69 -10.45 -5.90 22.93
C VAL A 69 -9.01 -6.15 23.37
N GLY A 70 -8.85 -6.83 24.50
CA GLY A 70 -7.54 -7.31 24.97
C GLY A 70 -7.19 -8.65 24.34
N TYR A 71 -6.00 -8.77 23.75
CA TYR A 71 -5.49 -10.04 23.23
C TYR A 71 -3.99 -10.12 23.46
N LYS A 72 -3.53 -11.23 24.08
CA LYS A 72 -2.11 -11.48 24.40
C LYS A 72 -1.40 -10.32 25.14
N GLY A 73 -2.11 -9.61 26.01
CA GLY A 73 -1.55 -8.50 26.80
C GLY A 73 -1.56 -7.13 26.13
N GLU A 74 -2.03 -7.04 24.88
CA GLU A 74 -2.17 -5.79 24.14
C GLU A 74 -3.65 -5.44 23.91
N ARG A 75 -3.94 -4.18 23.57
CA ARG A 75 -5.28 -3.69 23.24
C ARG A 75 -5.39 -3.33 21.77
N TYR A 76 -6.51 -3.71 21.17
CA TYR A 76 -6.79 -3.49 19.76
C TYR A 76 -8.20 -2.94 19.58
N LEU A 77 -8.44 -2.08 18.59
CA LEU A 77 -9.80 -1.76 18.16
C LEU A 77 -10.43 -2.98 17.49
N ALA A 78 -11.63 -3.34 17.94
CA ALA A 78 -12.34 -4.53 17.48
C ALA A 78 -13.26 -4.18 16.31
N VAL A 79 -12.98 -4.75 15.13
CA VAL A 79 -13.80 -4.57 13.93
C VAL A 79 -14.11 -5.91 13.26
N PHE A 80 -15.18 -5.95 12.47
CA PHE A 80 -15.71 -7.16 11.88
C PHE A 80 -15.94 -7.01 10.38
N SER A 81 -15.74 -8.09 9.64
CA SER A 81 -15.90 -8.13 8.17
C SER A 81 -17.37 -8.20 7.72
N SER A 82 -18.29 -8.53 8.62
CA SER A 82 -19.73 -8.61 8.34
C SER A 82 -20.56 -8.52 9.63
N PRO A 83 -21.86 -8.17 9.53
CA PRO A 83 -22.77 -8.25 10.68
C PRO A 83 -22.84 -9.65 11.27
N THR A 84 -22.76 -10.68 10.43
CA THR A 84 -22.74 -12.09 10.85
C THR A 84 -21.54 -12.38 11.76
N CYS A 85 -20.34 -11.92 11.38
CA CYS A 85 -19.13 -12.07 12.20
C CYS A 85 -19.28 -11.37 13.56
N LEU A 86 -19.81 -10.14 13.56
CA LEU A 86 -20.06 -9.39 14.80
C LEU A 86 -21.07 -10.11 15.70
N GLN A 87 -22.16 -10.62 15.14
CA GLN A 87 -23.19 -11.35 15.89
C GLN A 87 -22.70 -12.70 16.39
N GLN A 88 -21.79 -13.36 15.68
CA GLN A 88 -21.14 -14.58 16.19
C GLN A 88 -20.25 -14.30 17.40
N ALA A 89 -19.58 -13.13 17.43
CA ALA A 89 -18.72 -12.74 18.54
C ALA A 89 -19.52 -12.21 19.76
N HIS A 90 -20.62 -11.48 19.53
CA HIS A 90 -21.31 -10.69 20.56
C HIS A 90 -22.79 -11.05 20.79
N GLY A 91 -23.41 -11.85 19.92
CA GLY A 91 -24.81 -12.27 19.98
C GLY A 91 -25.71 -11.69 18.87
N ALA A 92 -26.84 -12.35 18.59
CA ALA A 92 -27.69 -12.05 17.42
C ALA A 92 -28.37 -10.66 17.43
N LYS A 93 -28.47 -9.99 18.58
CA LYS A 93 -29.14 -8.68 18.74
C LYS A 93 -28.18 -7.53 19.05
N THR A 94 -26.88 -7.72 18.81
CA THR A 94 -25.89 -6.67 19.10
C THR A 94 -26.05 -5.52 18.11
N PRO A 95 -26.33 -4.29 18.58
CA PRO A 95 -26.38 -3.12 17.71
C PRO A 95 -24.97 -2.81 17.19
N PHE A 96 -24.88 -2.36 15.95
CA PHE A 96 -23.60 -2.13 15.28
C PHE A 96 -23.65 -0.89 14.40
N LEU A 97 -22.48 -0.32 14.14
CA LEU A 97 -22.26 0.72 13.15
C LEU A 97 -21.38 0.17 12.03
N ALA A 98 -21.50 0.80 10.86
CA ALA A 98 -20.71 0.46 9.68
C ALA A 98 -19.87 1.66 9.24
N ILE A 99 -18.63 1.40 8.87
CA ILE A 99 -17.69 2.39 8.34
C ILE A 99 -16.97 1.81 7.13
N ARG A 100 -16.64 2.63 6.12
CA ARG A 100 -15.80 2.16 5.02
C ARG A 100 -14.41 1.85 5.54
N GLY A 101 -13.81 0.74 5.11
CA GLY A 101 -12.47 0.34 5.54
C GLY A 101 -11.46 1.47 5.37
N ILE A 102 -11.44 2.12 4.21
CA ILE A 102 -10.54 3.25 3.96
C ILE A 102 -10.68 4.41 4.95
N ASP A 103 -11.90 4.71 5.42
CA ASP A 103 -12.12 5.81 6.37
C ASP A 103 -11.66 5.39 7.77
N LEU A 104 -11.99 4.17 8.20
CA LEU A 104 -11.54 3.62 9.48
C LEU A 104 -10.02 3.65 9.59
N PHE A 105 -9.30 3.09 8.61
CA PHE A 105 -7.85 3.03 8.65
C PHE A 105 -7.23 4.43 8.62
N ARG A 106 -7.84 5.40 7.92
CA ARG A 106 -7.39 6.80 7.95
C ARG A 106 -7.57 7.45 9.33
N MET A 107 -8.66 7.13 10.03
CA MET A 107 -8.93 7.65 11.38
C MET A 107 -8.07 6.99 12.46
N CYS A 108 -7.61 5.76 12.21
CA CYS A 108 -6.92 4.92 13.20
C CYS A 108 -5.46 4.63 12.82
N ARG A 109 -4.73 5.63 12.32
CA ARG A 109 -3.30 5.48 11.94
C ARG A 109 -2.39 5.15 13.13
N ASP A 110 -2.76 5.62 14.32
CA ASP A 110 -1.98 5.49 15.54
C ASP A 110 -2.57 4.44 16.50
N VAL A 111 -3.41 3.53 16.01
CA VAL A 111 -4.04 2.50 16.85
C VAL A 111 -4.03 1.16 16.13
N ASP A 112 -3.65 0.09 16.85
CA ASP A 112 -3.72 -1.26 16.31
C ASP A 112 -5.18 -1.73 16.20
N ILE A 113 -5.48 -2.45 15.12
CA ILE A 113 -6.82 -2.93 14.79
C ILE A 113 -6.82 -4.46 14.75
N PHE A 114 -7.84 -5.09 15.33
CA PHE A 114 -8.08 -6.52 15.22
C PHE A 114 -9.38 -6.77 14.45
N LEU A 115 -9.23 -7.31 13.24
CA LEU A 115 -10.34 -7.79 12.42
C LEU A 115 -10.79 -9.18 12.87
N ASN A 116 -12.09 -9.32 13.08
CA ASN A 116 -12.78 -10.53 13.50
C ASN A 116 -12.22 -11.15 14.79
N PRO A 117 -12.13 -10.37 15.89
CA PRO A 117 -11.64 -10.89 17.16
C PRO A 117 -12.57 -12.00 17.67
N SER A 118 -11.99 -13.00 18.34
CA SER A 118 -12.69 -14.17 18.88
C SER A 118 -13.36 -15.09 17.85
N LEU A 119 -13.14 -14.86 16.55
CA LEU A 119 -13.54 -15.78 15.49
C LEU A 119 -12.38 -16.68 15.06
N PRO A 120 -12.65 -17.85 14.43
CA PRO A 120 -11.60 -18.76 13.99
C PRO A 120 -10.63 -18.16 12.96
N VAL A 121 -11.06 -17.10 12.26
CA VAL A 121 -10.31 -16.44 11.21
C VAL A 121 -10.37 -14.93 11.44
N GLY A 122 -9.22 -14.33 11.69
CA GLY A 122 -9.06 -12.91 11.96
C GLY A 122 -7.64 -12.43 11.66
N LYS A 123 -7.43 -11.12 11.68
CA LYS A 123 -6.11 -10.52 11.44
C LYS A 123 -5.90 -9.30 12.32
N ILE A 124 -4.70 -9.21 12.90
CA ILE A 124 -4.21 -8.02 13.59
C ILE A 124 -3.48 -7.16 12.57
N PHE A 125 -3.76 -5.86 12.61
CA PHE A 125 -3.10 -4.81 11.86
C PHE A 125 -2.38 -3.90 12.85
N LYS A 126 -1.07 -3.80 12.68
CA LYS A 126 -0.23 -2.89 13.46
C LYS A 126 -0.22 -1.50 12.85
N GLN A 127 0.01 -0.46 13.65
CA GLN A 127 0.15 0.93 13.18
C GLN A 127 1.03 1.05 11.92
N ASP A 128 2.23 0.45 11.92
CA ASP A 128 3.13 0.47 10.77
C ASP A 128 2.52 -0.22 9.54
N GLU A 129 1.81 -1.33 9.74
CA GLU A 129 1.12 -2.04 8.66
C GLU A 129 -0.02 -1.20 8.08
N ILE A 130 -0.78 -0.50 8.92
CA ILE A 130 -1.87 0.40 8.52
C ILE A 130 -1.30 1.57 7.70
N ASN A 131 -0.23 2.18 8.19
CA ASN A 131 0.40 3.31 7.53
C ASN A 131 0.97 2.91 6.17
N ASN A 132 1.64 1.76 6.08
CA ASN A 132 2.13 1.23 4.80
C ASN A 132 0.98 0.90 3.85
N LEU A 133 -0.08 0.27 4.34
CA LEU A 133 -1.26 -0.09 3.54
C LEU A 133 -1.98 1.13 2.93
N LEU A 134 -2.18 2.18 3.72
CA LEU A 134 -2.80 3.41 3.23
C LEU A 134 -1.95 4.11 2.18
N GLN A 135 -0.63 3.99 2.28
CA GLN A 135 0.29 4.56 1.31
C GLN A 135 0.33 3.76 0.03
N ASP A 136 0.42 2.44 0.06
CA ASP A 136 0.43 1.62 -1.15
C ASP A 136 -0.82 1.92 -2.00
N VAL A 137 -1.97 2.12 -1.36
CA VAL A 137 -3.22 2.46 -2.03
C VAL A 137 -3.26 3.91 -2.48
N TRP A 138 -2.75 4.85 -1.69
CA TRP A 138 -2.63 6.25 -2.09
C TRP A 138 -1.67 6.43 -3.26
N LEU A 139 -0.50 5.79 -3.21
CA LEU A 139 0.55 5.79 -4.21
C LEU A 139 0.07 5.13 -5.50
N THR A 140 -0.53 3.94 -5.39
CA THR A 140 -1.18 3.28 -6.54
C THR A 140 -2.26 4.16 -7.18
N ARG A 141 -2.99 4.96 -6.38
CA ARG A 141 -4.06 5.84 -6.88
C ARG A 141 -3.50 7.13 -7.49
N ALA A 142 -2.52 7.76 -6.86
CA ALA A 142 -1.85 8.97 -7.33
C ALA A 142 -1.13 8.71 -8.67
N LEU A 143 -0.41 7.59 -8.77
CA LEU A 143 0.26 7.18 -10.00
C LEU A 143 -0.70 6.74 -11.13
N ARG A 144 -1.97 6.45 -10.85
CA ARG A 144 -2.93 5.96 -11.86
C ARG A 144 -4.00 6.94 -12.33
N ASN A 145 -4.30 7.98 -11.56
CA ASN A 145 -5.44 8.86 -11.89
C ASN A 145 -5.00 10.31 -12.09
N GLU A 146 -4.13 10.81 -11.21
CA GLU A 146 -3.53 12.14 -11.23
C GLU A 146 -2.66 12.24 -9.96
N ILE A 147 -1.44 12.75 -10.09
CA ILE A 147 -0.65 13.16 -8.93
C ILE A 147 -1.37 14.40 -8.37
N PRO A 148 -1.94 14.37 -7.16
CA PRO A 148 -2.52 15.58 -6.59
C PRO A 148 -1.46 16.67 -6.59
N PRO A 149 -1.80 17.95 -6.86
CA PRO A 149 -0.83 19.05 -7.03
C PRO A 149 0.06 19.30 -5.81
N VAL A 150 -0.19 18.60 -4.70
CA VAL A 150 0.55 18.69 -3.45
C VAL A 150 1.68 17.65 -3.36
N LEU A 151 1.71 16.61 -4.21
CA LEU A 151 2.83 15.66 -4.25
C LEU A 151 3.86 16.10 -5.28
N LYS A 152 5.13 16.02 -4.90
CA LYS A 152 6.25 16.38 -5.76
C LYS A 152 6.95 15.10 -6.23
N LEU A 153 6.83 14.78 -7.51
CA LEU A 153 7.58 13.69 -8.14
C LEU A 153 8.75 14.30 -8.91
N GLU A 154 9.98 13.95 -8.53
CA GLU A 154 11.19 14.50 -9.13
C GLU A 154 12.11 13.37 -9.59
N PRO A 155 12.57 13.37 -10.85
CA PRO A 155 13.62 12.46 -11.28
C PRO A 155 14.87 12.68 -10.43
N VAL A 156 15.52 11.59 -10.08
CA VAL A 156 16.81 11.61 -9.40
C VAL A 156 17.84 10.90 -10.26
N ASP A 157 19.07 11.39 -10.18
CA ASP A 157 20.19 10.75 -10.86
C ASP A 157 20.64 9.47 -10.13
N ASP A 158 21.62 8.80 -10.71
CA ASP A 158 22.23 7.61 -10.15
C ASP A 158 23.44 7.91 -9.26
N GLN A 159 23.50 9.11 -8.68
CA GLN A 159 24.57 9.53 -7.79
C GLN A 159 24.13 9.48 -6.32
N GLY A 160 25.08 9.76 -5.42
CA GLY A 160 24.80 9.88 -3.98
C GLY A 160 24.12 8.66 -3.39
N GLU A 161 22.96 8.87 -2.75
CA GLU A 161 22.20 7.84 -2.05
C GLU A 161 21.49 6.83 -2.99
N HIS A 162 21.26 7.19 -4.24
CA HIS A 162 20.54 6.35 -5.21
C HIS A 162 21.47 5.44 -6.03
N GLY A 163 22.77 5.74 -6.09
CA GLY A 163 23.74 5.01 -6.92
C GLY A 163 23.78 3.49 -6.71
N PRO A 164 23.84 2.99 -5.46
CA PRO A 164 23.83 1.54 -5.22
C PRO A 164 22.55 0.86 -5.72
N LEU A 165 21.38 1.49 -5.54
CA LEU A 165 20.12 0.95 -6.06
C LEU A 165 20.09 1.00 -7.59
N ALA A 166 20.58 2.08 -8.19
CA ALA A 166 20.66 2.20 -9.64
C ALA A 166 21.55 1.09 -10.24
N GLU A 167 22.68 0.75 -9.62
CA GLU A 167 23.53 -0.38 -10.01
C GLU A 167 22.81 -1.73 -9.93
N ASP A 168 22.18 -2.01 -8.78
CA ASP A 168 21.42 -3.24 -8.55
C ASP A 168 20.29 -3.41 -9.58
N LEU A 169 19.53 -2.35 -9.83
CA LEU A 169 18.46 -2.30 -10.82
C LEU A 169 18.99 -2.42 -12.25
N ARG A 170 20.11 -1.77 -12.60
CA ARG A 170 20.76 -1.95 -13.91
C ARG A 170 21.14 -3.41 -14.14
N GLY A 171 21.74 -4.05 -13.15
CA GLY A 171 22.08 -5.47 -13.19
C GLY A 171 20.84 -6.34 -13.41
N PHE A 172 19.74 -6.03 -12.72
CA PHE A 172 18.45 -6.69 -12.90
C PHE A 172 17.86 -6.49 -14.30
N PHE A 173 17.72 -5.25 -14.77
CA PHE A 173 17.07 -4.91 -16.03
C PHE A 173 17.83 -5.41 -17.25
N ARG A 174 19.16 -5.54 -17.20
CA ARG A 174 19.95 -6.20 -18.25
C ARG A 174 19.47 -7.61 -18.56
N ARG A 175 18.89 -8.32 -17.58
CA ARG A 175 18.33 -9.68 -17.75
C ARG A 175 16.85 -9.69 -18.13
N GLN A 176 16.22 -8.52 -18.26
CA GLN A 176 14.81 -8.39 -18.58
C GLN A 176 14.64 -7.95 -20.04
N PRO A 177 14.44 -8.88 -21.00
CA PRO A 177 14.36 -8.55 -22.43
C PRO A 177 13.16 -7.66 -22.79
N LYS A 178 12.20 -7.53 -21.86
CA LYS A 178 10.96 -6.79 -22.00
C LYS A 178 11.01 -5.36 -21.46
N VAL A 179 12.13 -4.95 -20.86
CA VAL A 179 12.34 -3.59 -20.35
C VAL A 179 13.17 -2.81 -21.36
N ASP A 180 12.67 -1.66 -21.78
CA ASP A 180 13.33 -0.78 -22.75
C ASP A 180 14.09 0.34 -22.03
N ARG A 181 13.47 1.01 -21.06
CA ARG A 181 14.08 2.04 -20.22
C ARG A 181 13.65 1.92 -18.76
N ALA A 182 14.51 2.36 -17.84
CA ALA A 182 14.15 2.55 -16.44
C ALA A 182 14.78 3.81 -15.87
N PHE A 183 14.09 4.44 -14.92
CA PHE A 183 14.42 5.72 -14.30
C PHE A 183 14.21 5.62 -12.79
N LEU A 184 14.82 6.55 -12.05
CA LEU A 184 14.54 6.78 -10.64
C LEU A 184 13.89 8.14 -10.45
N ALA A 185 12.97 8.21 -9.51
CA ALA A 185 12.41 9.45 -9.01
C ALA A 185 12.14 9.36 -7.51
N GLU A 186 12.07 10.50 -6.84
CA GLU A 186 11.55 10.61 -5.50
C GLU A 186 10.15 11.23 -5.52
N LEU A 187 9.22 10.57 -4.83
CA LEU A 187 7.94 11.13 -4.50
C LEU A 187 7.99 11.66 -3.07
N THR A 188 7.91 12.99 -2.92
CA THR A 188 7.89 13.67 -1.63
C THR A 188 6.48 14.08 -1.26
N PHE A 189 6.12 13.83 0.00
CA PHE A 189 4.83 14.20 0.57
C PHE A 189 4.93 15.56 1.27
N PRO A 190 4.01 16.50 1.04
CA PRO A 190 4.11 17.89 1.47
C PRO A 190 4.00 18.07 3.00
N ASP A 191 3.18 17.25 3.65
CA ASP A 191 2.90 17.33 5.08
C ASP A 191 3.81 16.40 5.91
N SER A 192 4.90 15.89 5.34
CA SER A 192 5.81 14.98 6.04
C SER A 192 7.22 15.02 5.47
N GLU A 193 8.24 14.70 6.26
CA GLU A 193 9.60 14.45 5.75
C GLU A 193 9.72 13.12 4.98
N ARG A 194 8.60 12.48 4.65
CA ARG A 194 8.56 11.16 4.02
C ARG A 194 8.82 11.25 2.52
N ARG A 195 9.68 10.36 2.04
CA ARG A 195 9.98 10.15 0.62
C ARG A 195 9.79 8.70 0.23
N VAL A 196 9.32 8.47 -0.99
CA VAL A 196 9.23 7.13 -1.60
C VAL A 196 10.04 7.15 -2.90
N THR A 197 10.96 6.22 -3.06
CA THR A 197 11.67 6.06 -4.33
C THR A 197 10.76 5.34 -5.33
N ILE A 198 10.58 5.94 -6.50
CA ILE A 198 9.81 5.38 -7.61
C ILE A 198 10.78 4.90 -8.68
N VAL A 199 10.67 3.61 -9.03
CA VAL A 199 11.34 3.02 -10.17
C VAL A 199 10.37 3.04 -11.34
N ALA A 200 10.50 4.05 -12.21
CA ALA A 200 9.68 4.16 -13.42
C ALA A 200 10.28 3.29 -14.53
N VAL A 201 9.47 2.43 -15.13
CA VAL A 201 9.94 1.43 -16.09
C VAL A 201 9.07 1.45 -17.35
N GLU A 202 9.73 1.64 -18.48
CA GLU A 202 9.14 1.42 -19.80
C GLU A 202 9.32 -0.06 -20.16
N ALA A 203 8.22 -0.82 -20.13
CA ALA A 203 8.25 -2.25 -20.36
C ALA A 203 7.08 -2.76 -21.20
N LYS A 204 7.37 -3.75 -22.05
CA LYS A 204 6.41 -4.47 -22.89
C LYS A 204 5.98 -5.79 -22.25
N GLY A 205 4.68 -6.10 -22.29
CA GLY A 205 4.16 -7.38 -21.79
C GLY A 205 3.88 -7.44 -20.28
N ALA A 206 4.18 -8.58 -19.65
CA ALA A 206 3.68 -8.98 -18.32
C ALA A 206 4.34 -8.21 -17.16
N TRP A 207 3.81 -7.04 -16.86
CA TRP A 207 4.22 -6.12 -15.79
C TRP A 207 4.39 -6.81 -14.42
N ASP A 208 3.40 -7.60 -13.98
CA ASP A 208 3.44 -8.23 -12.66
C ASP A 208 4.66 -9.15 -12.46
N LYS A 209 5.11 -9.83 -13.52
CA LYS A 209 6.31 -10.68 -13.46
C LYS A 209 7.59 -9.85 -13.31
N ILE A 210 7.63 -8.67 -13.91
CA ILE A 210 8.78 -7.75 -13.80
C ILE A 210 8.84 -7.20 -12.36
N CYS A 211 7.72 -6.71 -11.82
CA CYS A 211 7.66 -6.23 -10.44
C CYS A 211 8.02 -7.31 -9.41
N GLN A 212 7.45 -8.52 -9.55
CA GLN A 212 7.78 -9.64 -8.64
C GLN A 212 9.25 -10.05 -8.70
N ALA A 213 9.86 -10.03 -9.89
CA ALA A 213 11.27 -10.36 -10.03
C ALA A 213 12.17 -9.23 -9.50
N ALA A 214 11.76 -7.97 -9.67
CA ALA A 214 12.47 -6.80 -9.17
C ALA A 214 12.36 -6.68 -7.65
N ALA A 215 11.26 -7.15 -7.03
CA ALA A 215 11.09 -7.19 -5.57
C ALA A 215 12.29 -7.86 -4.86
N LYS A 216 12.86 -8.90 -5.47
CA LYS A 216 14.04 -9.63 -4.95
C LYS A 216 15.31 -8.80 -4.88
N VAL A 217 15.38 -7.70 -5.63
CA VAL A 217 16.51 -6.76 -5.58
C VAL A 217 16.54 -6.05 -4.22
N PHE A 218 15.36 -5.67 -3.71
CA PHE A 218 15.22 -4.98 -2.41
C PHE A 218 15.32 -5.92 -1.21
N GLU A 219 15.05 -7.21 -1.41
CA GLU A 219 15.25 -8.23 -0.38
C GLU A 219 16.73 -8.55 -0.14
N ASN A 220 17.65 -8.05 -0.99
CA ASN A 220 19.08 -8.21 -0.80
C ASN A 220 19.55 -7.39 0.41
N PRO A 221 19.98 -8.03 1.53
CA PRO A 221 20.39 -7.32 2.74
C PRO A 221 21.67 -6.48 2.57
N LYS A 222 22.36 -6.61 1.42
CA LYS A 222 23.51 -5.79 1.04
C LYS A 222 23.13 -4.57 0.18
N SER A 223 21.88 -4.43 -0.24
CA SER A 223 21.46 -3.25 -0.99
C SER A 223 21.50 -2.03 -0.07
N ALA A 224 22.07 -0.92 -0.55
CA ALA A 224 22.25 0.28 0.26
C ALA A 224 20.94 1.05 0.49
N VAL A 225 19.91 0.78 -0.31
CA VAL A 225 18.61 1.46 -0.20
C VAL A 225 17.65 0.62 0.63
N LYS A 226 17.06 1.27 1.62
CA LYS A 226 15.99 0.70 2.45
C LYS A 226 14.63 1.21 1.93
N PRO A 227 13.58 0.38 2.00
CA PRO A 227 12.20 0.78 1.66
C PRO A 227 11.81 2.10 2.33
N PRO A 228 10.91 2.90 1.71
CA PRO A 228 9.95 2.47 0.69
C PRO A 228 10.40 2.71 -0.77
N VAL A 229 10.35 1.65 -1.60
CA VAL A 229 10.54 1.71 -3.05
C VAL A 229 9.30 1.11 -3.75
N ASP A 230 8.77 1.78 -4.77
CA ASP A 230 7.65 1.29 -5.59
C ASP A 230 7.95 1.38 -7.10
N PHE A 231 7.16 0.70 -7.92
CA PHE A 231 7.30 0.68 -9.37
C PHE A 231 6.18 1.43 -10.06
N TYR A 232 6.56 2.26 -11.02
CA TYR A 232 5.64 2.90 -11.94
C TYR A 232 5.87 2.39 -13.36
N ARG A 233 4.79 2.08 -14.09
CA ARG A 233 4.90 1.70 -15.49
C ARG A 233 4.69 2.94 -16.34
N LEU A 234 5.68 3.30 -17.16
CA LEU A 234 5.54 4.39 -18.12
C LEU A 234 4.51 4.03 -19.20
N GLY A 235 3.81 5.04 -19.72
CA GLY A 235 2.71 4.88 -20.67
C GLY A 235 1.38 4.58 -19.98
N GLN A 236 1.21 5.05 -18.73
CA GLN A 236 -0.05 4.89 -17.99
C GLN A 236 -0.76 6.23 -17.79
N GLN A 237 -0.02 7.31 -17.53
CA GLN A 237 -0.55 8.63 -17.22
C GLN A 237 0.40 9.71 -17.77
N GLU A 238 -0.11 10.52 -18.71
CA GLU A 238 0.68 11.53 -19.43
C GLU A 238 1.43 12.49 -18.50
N GLN A 239 0.76 13.08 -17.51
CA GLN A 239 1.38 14.00 -16.54
C GLN A 239 2.51 13.38 -15.72
N VAL A 240 2.43 12.07 -15.43
CA VAL A 240 3.49 11.37 -14.68
C VAL A 240 4.61 10.94 -15.63
N ASP A 241 4.27 10.56 -16.85
CA ASP A 241 5.20 10.15 -17.87
C ASP A 241 6.09 11.33 -18.33
N GLU A 242 5.51 12.54 -18.45
CA GLU A 242 6.21 13.80 -18.78
C GLU A 242 7.41 14.08 -17.86
N VAL A 243 7.28 13.74 -16.58
CA VAL A 243 8.36 13.89 -15.58
C VAL A 243 9.62 13.13 -16.00
N PHE A 244 9.47 12.02 -16.71
CA PHE A 244 10.57 11.15 -17.12
C PHE A 244 11.03 11.38 -18.56
N GLU A 245 10.35 12.22 -19.35
CA GLU A 245 10.73 12.45 -20.75
C GLU A 245 12.08 13.15 -20.90
N THR A 246 12.39 14.05 -19.96
CA THR A 246 13.66 14.80 -19.92
C THR A 246 14.67 14.22 -18.93
N ALA A 247 14.28 13.19 -18.18
CA ALA A 247 15.12 12.55 -17.18
C ALA A 247 16.18 11.63 -17.82
N THR A 248 17.33 11.50 -17.16
CA THR A 248 18.35 10.53 -17.56
C THR A 248 17.95 9.13 -17.09
N PRO A 249 17.79 8.14 -17.99
CA PRO A 249 17.46 6.79 -17.58
C PRO A 249 18.65 6.13 -16.89
N ILE A 250 18.39 5.46 -15.75
CA ILE A 250 19.37 4.58 -15.12
C ILE A 250 19.66 3.35 -15.99
N TYR A 251 18.72 2.96 -16.86
CA TYR A 251 18.90 1.83 -17.79
C TYR A 251 18.26 2.13 -19.13
N THR A 252 18.97 1.80 -20.22
CA THR A 252 18.40 1.76 -21.58
C THR A 252 18.87 0.48 -22.28
N LYS A 253 17.92 -0.25 -22.85
CA LYS A 253 18.19 -1.46 -23.64
C LYS A 253 19.02 -1.11 -24.86
N GLY A 254 20.22 -1.68 -24.95
CA GLY A 254 21.16 -1.48 -26.06
C GLY A 254 22.43 -0.67 -25.71
N LYS A 255 22.47 0.11 -24.63
CA LYS A 255 23.69 0.79 -24.15
C LYS A 255 24.41 0.00 -23.05
N GLY A 256 24.51 -1.32 -23.22
CA GLY A 256 25.17 -2.23 -22.28
C GLY A 256 26.66 -2.43 -22.56
N GLY A 257 27.39 -1.43 -23.05
CA GLY A 257 28.76 -1.64 -23.54
C GLY A 257 29.71 -0.44 -23.71
N GLU A 258 29.31 0.82 -23.49
CA GLU A 258 30.27 1.93 -23.57
C GLU A 258 30.21 2.78 -22.30
N LYS A 259 31.39 2.96 -21.70
CA LYS A 259 31.68 3.93 -20.64
C LYS A 259 31.09 5.28 -21.05
N ILE A 260 30.31 5.87 -20.16
CA ILE A 260 30.05 7.31 -20.21
C ILE A 260 31.34 7.96 -19.69
N GLU A 261 32.28 8.24 -20.58
CA GLU A 261 33.28 9.27 -20.33
C GLU A 261 32.54 10.60 -20.34
N ALA A 262 32.53 11.26 -19.19
CA ALA A 262 32.03 12.61 -19.04
C ALA A 262 32.80 13.53 -20.01
N ALA A 263 32.06 14.22 -20.86
CA ALA A 263 32.56 15.33 -21.64
C ALA A 263 32.82 16.51 -20.69
N GLU A 264 34.01 16.55 -20.10
CA GLU A 264 34.65 17.80 -19.66
C GLU A 264 35.80 18.08 -20.61
N THR A 265 35.51 18.84 -21.66
CA THR A 265 36.54 19.57 -22.39
C THR A 265 35.93 20.82 -22.99
N ALA A 266 36.60 21.93 -22.72
CA ALA A 266 36.47 23.27 -23.29
C ALA A 266 35.62 24.28 -22.51
N GLU A 267 36.23 24.91 -21.50
CA GLU A 267 36.36 26.38 -21.53
C GLU A 267 37.61 26.82 -20.75
N ALA A 268 38.72 26.97 -21.48
CA ALA A 268 39.86 27.78 -21.07
C ALA A 268 40.39 28.49 -22.32
N ALA A 269 40.55 29.81 -22.20
CA ALA A 269 41.09 30.79 -23.15
C ALA A 269 40.11 31.29 -24.23
N GLU A 270 39.51 32.46 -23.98
CA GLU A 270 40.06 33.75 -24.44
C GLU A 270 39.72 34.88 -23.46
#